data_AF-A0A4U3AT42-F1
#
_entry.id   AF-A0A4U3AT42-F1
#
_cell.length_a   1.000
_cell.length_b   1.000
_cell.length_c   1.000
_cell.angle_alpha   90.00
_cell.angle_beta   90.00
_cell.angle_gamma   90.00
#
_symmetry.space_group_name_H-M   'P 1'
#
loop_
_entity.id
_entity.type
_entity.pdbx_description
1 polymer ?
#
loop_
_entity_poly.entity_id
_entity_poly.type
_entity_poly.pdbx_seq_one_letter_code
_entity_poly.pdbx_strand_id
1 'polypeptide(L)'
;MDNDTNKLVFYVVTAIATIIAAIIAAIISLFMNRRNNQIAKEERFIDTISAERVKWVNSIRDVFSEYNKCAYIQKNRLNNLKQKRAVEGRSQLSEIIYHNNHIELYLNPVEPITKKLLELQNKISLTLHTEIPVPDFNYDEVEIWLEDLHFLQQIILKSEWKRIKEENKKGSEITNQRMNEIFMNVAKKIDGVRYEKLGLNQMNPLDGVNKTAEEQKVSKKYKYLHWVIKAYALLAGLVVINTLLSFFGINGFNALGSEEIEKLITMAGFLFTMLGLIPIIEEKYKYKK
;
A
#
# COMPACT_ATOMS: atom_id res chain seq x y z
N MET A 1 1.48 -54.20 -42.15
CA MET A 1 0.74 -52.92 -42.16
C MET A 1 1.44 -52.01 -43.14
N ASP A 2 0.71 -51.48 -44.12
CA ASP A 2 1.27 -50.67 -45.20
C ASP A 2 1.76 -49.30 -44.70
N ASN A 3 2.82 -48.78 -45.32
CA ASN A 3 3.42 -47.47 -45.00
C ASN A 3 2.39 -46.32 -45.02
N ASP A 4 1.32 -46.45 -45.81
CA ASP A 4 0.27 -45.44 -45.92
C ASP A 4 -0.68 -45.39 -44.72
N THR A 5 -0.89 -46.52 -44.01
CA THR A 5 -1.70 -46.51 -42.78
C THR A 5 -0.98 -45.77 -41.65
N ASN A 6 0.35 -45.91 -41.56
CA ASN A 6 1.16 -45.20 -40.56
C ASN A 6 1.18 -43.68 -40.79
N LYS A 7 1.22 -43.23 -42.06
CA LYS A 7 1.14 -41.80 -42.39
C LYS A 7 -0.19 -41.18 -42.00
N LEU A 8 -1.31 -41.88 -42.26
CA LEU A 8 -2.64 -41.42 -41.88
C LEU A 8 -2.77 -41.24 -40.36
N VAL A 9 -2.33 -42.23 -39.59
CA VAL A 9 -2.35 -42.17 -38.11
C VAL A 9 -1.52 -41.00 -37.61
N PHE A 10 -0.33 -40.78 -38.17
CA PHE A 10 0.52 -39.64 -37.81
C PHE A 10 -0.17 -38.28 -38.06
N TYR A 11 -0.79 -38.08 -39.24
CA TYR A 11 -1.50 -36.84 -39.53
C TYR A 11 -2.69 -36.60 -38.59
N VAL A 12 -3.45 -37.65 -38.26
CA VAL A 12 -4.57 -37.53 -37.31
C VAL A 12 -4.08 -37.16 -35.92
N VAL A 13 -3.02 -37.81 -35.42
CA VAL A 13 -2.43 -37.51 -34.11
C VAL A 13 -1.90 -36.08 -34.05
N THR A 14 -1.17 -35.64 -35.06
CA THR A 14 -0.65 -34.26 -35.12
C THR A 14 -1.78 -33.23 -35.17
N ALA A 15 -2.84 -33.46 -35.95
CA ALA A 15 -4.01 -32.58 -36.02
C ALA A 15 -4.70 -32.45 -34.65
N ILE A 16 -4.93 -33.56 -33.96
CA ILE A 16 -5.52 -33.57 -32.61
C ILE A 16 -4.63 -32.82 -31.63
N ALA A 17 -3.31 -33.05 -31.66
CA ALA A 17 -2.36 -32.36 -30.80
C ALA A 17 -2.37 -30.83 -31.04
N THR A 18 -2.42 -30.38 -32.30
CA THR A 18 -2.53 -28.94 -32.61
C THR A 18 -3.84 -28.32 -32.12
N ILE A 19 -4.96 -29.03 -32.21
CA ILE A 19 -6.26 -28.54 -31.71
C ILE A 19 -6.21 -28.40 -30.19
N ILE A 20 -5.70 -29.40 -29.48
CA ILE A 20 -5.57 -29.36 -28.02
C ILE A 20 -4.64 -28.21 -27.60
N ALA A 21 -3.50 -28.04 -28.26
CA ALA A 21 -2.57 -26.96 -27.98
C ALA A 21 -3.22 -25.57 -28.19
N ALA A 22 -3.98 -25.40 -29.27
CA ALA A 22 -4.71 -24.15 -29.54
C ALA A 22 -5.76 -23.84 -28.46
N ILE A 23 -6.51 -24.85 -28.00
CA ILE A 23 -7.50 -24.69 -26.93
C ILE A 23 -6.82 -24.29 -25.61
N ILE A 24 -5.71 -24.95 -25.24
CA ILE A 24 -4.95 -24.63 -24.04
C ILE A 24 -4.41 -23.19 -24.13
N ALA A 25 -3.83 -22.81 -25.27
CA ALA A 25 -3.33 -21.45 -25.49
C ALA A 25 -4.44 -20.40 -25.39
N ALA A 26 -5.64 -20.69 -25.91
CA ALA A 26 -6.80 -19.81 -25.79
C ALA A 26 -7.28 -19.67 -24.33
N ILE A 27 -7.33 -20.77 -23.57
CA ILE A 27 -7.70 -20.75 -22.14
C ILE A 27 -6.68 -19.93 -21.33
N ILE A 28 -5.39 -20.12 -21.55
CA ILE A 28 -4.32 -19.36 -20.90
C ILE A 28 -4.45 -17.88 -21.24
N SER A 29 -4.65 -17.54 -22.53
CA SER A 29 -4.82 -16.16 -22.98
C SER A 29 -6.05 -15.50 -22.35
N LEU A 30 -7.18 -16.20 -22.24
CA LEU A 30 -8.38 -15.70 -21.56
C LEU A 30 -8.12 -15.47 -20.06
N PHE A 31 -7.40 -16.37 -19.41
CA PHE A 31 -7.05 -16.23 -18.00
C PHE A 31 -6.10 -15.04 -17.74
N MET A 32 -5.06 -14.89 -18.58
CA MET A 32 -4.14 -13.76 -18.51
C MET A 32 -4.85 -12.44 -18.80
N ASN A 33 -5.73 -12.40 -19.81
CA ASN A 33 -6.50 -11.19 -20.13
C ASN A 33 -7.43 -10.80 -18.97
N ARG A 34 -8.10 -11.77 -18.32
CA ARG A 34 -8.92 -11.50 -17.13
C ARG A 34 -8.09 -10.94 -15.97
N ARG A 35 -6.90 -11.50 -15.70
CA ARG A 35 -6.01 -10.98 -14.66
C ARG A 35 -5.48 -9.59 -14.97
N ASN A 36 -5.00 -9.35 -16.19
CA ASN A 36 -4.53 -8.04 -16.61
C ASN A 36 -5.63 -6.98 -16.47
N ASN A 37 -6.87 -7.31 -16.84
CA ASN A 37 -8.00 -6.40 -16.66
C ASN A 37 -8.36 -6.15 -15.18
N GLN A 38 -8.12 -7.11 -14.28
CA GLN A 38 -8.31 -6.90 -12.84
C GLN A 38 -7.22 -5.98 -12.28
N ILE A 39 -5.94 -6.25 -12.59
CA ILE A 39 -4.81 -5.43 -12.16
C ILE A 39 -4.97 -4.00 -12.67
N ALA A 40 -5.32 -3.82 -13.95
CA ALA A 40 -5.55 -2.49 -14.52
C ALA A 40 -6.72 -1.72 -13.86
N LYS A 41 -7.72 -2.43 -13.31
CA LYS A 41 -8.81 -1.79 -12.55
C LYS A 41 -8.34 -1.36 -11.16
N GLU A 42 -7.58 -2.21 -10.48
CA GLU A 42 -6.99 -1.90 -9.18
C GLU A 42 -6.02 -0.72 -9.27
N GLU A 43 -5.15 -0.68 -10.28
CA GLU A 43 -4.26 0.45 -10.55
C GLU A 43 -5.03 1.75 -10.78
N ARG A 44 -6.04 1.75 -11.65
CA ARG A 44 -6.88 2.95 -11.88
C ARG A 44 -7.61 3.42 -10.62
N PHE A 45 -8.06 2.48 -9.80
CA PHE A 45 -8.71 2.80 -8.53
C PHE A 45 -7.72 3.51 -7.60
N ILE A 46 -6.52 2.96 -7.44
CA ILE A 46 -5.47 3.57 -6.61
C ILE A 46 -5.04 4.93 -7.15
N ASP A 47 -4.86 5.07 -8.47
CA ASP A 47 -4.51 6.35 -9.09
C ASP A 47 -5.57 7.43 -8.82
N THR A 48 -6.85 7.05 -8.91
CA THR A 48 -7.97 7.96 -8.63
C THR A 48 -7.99 8.38 -7.17
N ILE A 49 -7.86 7.43 -6.24
CA ILE A 49 -7.81 7.70 -4.79
C ILE A 49 -6.61 8.56 -4.43
N SER A 50 -5.44 8.27 -5.00
CA SER A 50 -4.22 9.04 -4.78
C SER A 50 -4.36 10.47 -5.31
N ALA A 51 -4.97 10.68 -6.48
CA ALA A 51 -5.23 12.02 -6.99
C ALA A 51 -6.13 12.83 -6.05
N GLU A 52 -7.22 12.23 -5.55
CA GLU A 52 -8.09 12.89 -4.56
C GLU A 52 -7.37 13.13 -3.23
N ARG A 53 -6.52 12.21 -2.77
CA ARG A 53 -5.75 12.41 -1.54
C ARG A 53 -4.70 13.51 -1.69
N VAL A 54 -4.08 13.67 -2.86
CA VAL A 54 -3.17 14.80 -3.14
C VAL A 54 -3.93 16.12 -3.05
N LYS A 55 -5.13 16.21 -3.61
CA LYS A 55 -5.99 17.41 -3.46
C LYS A 55 -6.31 17.67 -1.99
N TRP A 56 -6.74 16.66 -1.25
CA TRP A 56 -7.01 16.76 0.18
C TRP A 56 -5.78 17.23 0.98
N VAL A 57 -4.58 16.68 0.74
CA VAL A 57 -3.33 17.11 1.39
C VAL A 57 -3.02 18.59 1.12
N ASN A 58 -3.30 19.08 -0.08
CA ASN A 58 -3.09 20.49 -0.40
C ASN A 58 -4.12 21.37 0.32
N SER A 59 -5.40 20.98 0.31
CA SER A 59 -6.44 21.72 1.04
C SER A 59 -6.15 21.81 2.53
N ILE A 60 -5.79 20.71 3.20
CA ILE A 60 -5.48 20.74 4.63
C ILE A 60 -4.21 21.53 4.94
N ARG A 61 -3.20 21.53 4.04
CA ARG A 61 -2.02 22.39 4.17
C ARG A 61 -2.39 23.87 4.17
N ASP A 62 -3.28 24.28 3.28
CA ASP A 62 -3.72 25.67 3.17
C ASP A 62 -4.49 26.09 4.44
N VAL A 63 -5.38 25.22 4.94
CA VAL A 63 -6.09 25.47 6.21
C VAL A 63 -5.14 25.52 7.41
N PHE A 64 -4.13 24.65 7.49
CA PHE A 64 -3.09 24.73 8.53
C PHE A 64 -2.33 26.06 8.47
N SER A 65 -1.98 26.52 7.26
CA SER A 65 -1.28 27.80 7.07
C SER A 65 -2.13 28.98 7.55
N GLU A 66 -3.40 29.04 7.16
CA GLU A 66 -4.31 30.12 7.57
C GLU A 66 -4.60 30.07 9.08
N TYR A 67 -4.77 28.88 9.67
CA TYR A 67 -4.87 28.73 11.12
C TYR A 67 -3.66 29.32 11.84
N ASN A 68 -2.45 28.90 11.44
CA ASN A 68 -1.20 29.33 12.08
C ASN A 68 -1.02 30.85 12.00
N LYS A 69 -1.34 31.44 10.84
CA LYS A 69 -1.35 32.89 10.65
C LYS A 69 -2.32 33.60 11.59
N CYS A 70 -3.58 33.14 11.67
CA CYS A 70 -4.59 33.73 12.53
C CYS A 70 -4.20 33.63 14.01
N ALA A 71 -3.71 32.46 14.44
CA ALA A 71 -3.24 32.23 15.80
C ALA A 71 -2.04 33.11 16.16
N TYR A 72 -1.09 33.27 15.24
CA TYR A 72 0.07 34.15 15.42
C TYR A 72 -0.33 35.63 15.56
N ILE A 73 -1.21 36.12 14.68
CA ILE A 73 -1.73 37.49 14.75
C ILE A 73 -2.46 37.73 16.08
N GLN A 74 -3.32 36.78 16.49
CA GLN A 74 -4.07 36.88 17.75
C GLN A 74 -3.15 36.84 18.97
N LYS A 75 -2.14 35.96 18.99
CA LYS A 75 -1.12 35.89 20.03
C LYS A 75 -0.39 37.24 20.19
N ASN A 76 0.06 37.82 19.08
CA ASN A 76 0.75 39.11 19.09
C ASN A 76 -0.15 40.26 19.54
N ARG A 77 -1.42 40.24 19.12
CA ARG A 77 -2.44 41.18 19.58
C ARG A 77 -2.58 41.15 21.11
N LEU A 78 -2.73 39.96 21.70
CA LEU A 78 -2.86 39.81 23.16
C LEU A 78 -1.60 40.28 23.90
N ASN A 79 -0.41 39.99 23.37
CA ASN A 79 0.85 40.49 23.93
C ASN A 79 0.94 42.02 23.90
N ASN A 80 0.53 42.66 22.79
CA ASN A 80 0.52 44.12 22.68
C ASN A 80 -0.48 44.73 23.68
N LEU A 81 -1.66 44.13 23.86
CA LEU A 81 -2.61 44.55 24.90
C LEU A 81 -1.99 44.44 26.31
N LYS A 82 -1.29 43.34 26.61
CA LYS A 82 -0.60 43.13 27.89
C LYS A 82 0.45 44.22 28.16
N GLN A 83 1.15 44.62 27.11
CA GLN A 83 2.18 45.66 27.17
C GLN A 83 1.60 47.10 27.04
N LYS A 84 0.27 47.26 27.03
CA LYS A 84 -0.43 48.55 26.84
C LYS A 84 0.00 49.28 25.57
N ARG A 85 0.39 48.55 24.53
CA ARG A 85 0.73 49.10 23.21
C ARG A 85 -0.53 49.30 22.39
N ALA A 86 -0.48 50.24 21.44
CA ALA A 86 -1.55 50.40 20.47
C ALA A 86 -1.77 49.08 19.73
N VAL A 87 -3.04 48.70 19.57
CA VAL A 87 -3.44 47.46 18.91
C VAL A 87 -4.25 47.82 17.68
N GLU A 88 -3.67 47.56 16.53
CA GLU A 88 -4.35 47.70 15.25
C GLU A 88 -4.98 46.37 14.82
N GLY A 89 -6.04 46.46 14.03
CA GLY A 89 -6.72 45.30 13.45
C GLY A 89 -7.86 44.72 14.30
N ARG A 90 -8.55 43.73 13.74
CA ARG A 90 -9.65 43.00 14.38
C ARG A 90 -9.14 41.73 15.09
N SER A 91 -9.88 41.27 16.09
CA SER A 91 -9.67 39.94 16.68
C SER A 91 -9.76 38.87 15.59
N GLN A 92 -8.87 37.86 15.63
CA GLN A 92 -8.87 36.73 14.69
C GLN A 92 -9.58 35.49 15.26
N LEU A 93 -10.31 35.65 16.37
CA LEU A 93 -10.90 34.54 17.10
C LEU A 93 -11.93 33.76 16.26
N SER A 94 -12.79 34.47 15.52
CA SER A 94 -13.76 33.86 14.61
C SER A 94 -13.07 33.00 13.53
N GLU A 95 -11.97 33.50 12.98
CA GLU A 95 -11.18 32.82 11.96
C GLU A 95 -10.46 31.61 12.55
N ILE A 96 -9.91 31.70 13.76
CA ILE A 96 -9.30 30.57 14.49
C ILE A 96 -10.33 29.45 14.69
N ILE A 97 -11.54 29.79 15.15
CA ILE A 97 -12.63 28.81 15.35
C ILE A 97 -13.04 28.19 14.01
N TYR A 98 -13.20 29.02 12.98
CA TYR A 98 -13.54 28.57 11.63
C TYR A 98 -12.51 27.56 11.09
N HIS A 99 -11.21 27.86 11.23
CA HIS A 99 -10.15 26.97 10.74
C HIS A 99 -9.99 25.72 11.61
N ASN A 100 -10.19 25.80 12.93
CA ASN A 100 -10.25 24.62 13.79
C ASN A 100 -11.31 23.63 13.32
N ASN A 101 -12.54 24.11 13.10
CA ASN A 101 -13.64 23.26 12.66
C ASN A 101 -13.34 22.61 11.30
N HIS A 102 -12.71 23.36 10.38
CA HIS A 102 -12.27 22.79 9.10
C HIS A 102 -11.21 21.70 9.29
N ILE A 103 -10.20 21.93 10.13
CA ILE A 103 -9.15 20.96 10.41
C ILE A 103 -9.75 19.68 11.00
N GLU A 104 -10.67 19.80 11.95
CA GLU A 104 -11.38 18.67 12.53
C GLU A 104 -12.18 17.87 11.50
N LEU A 105 -12.86 18.54 10.56
CA LEU A 105 -13.61 17.89 9.49
C LEU A 105 -12.72 17.21 8.45
N TYR A 106 -11.51 17.73 8.22
CA TYR A 106 -10.58 17.16 7.25
C TYR A 106 -9.81 15.95 7.78
N LEU A 107 -9.58 15.87 9.09
CA LEU A 107 -8.73 14.86 9.71
C LEU A 107 -9.55 13.72 10.33
N ASN A 108 -8.94 12.55 10.46
CA ASN A 108 -9.55 11.41 11.14
C ASN A 108 -9.27 11.48 12.66
N PRO A 109 -10.28 11.76 13.52
CA PRO A 109 -10.06 11.94 14.96
C PRO A 109 -9.64 10.66 15.68
N VAL A 110 -9.78 9.50 15.04
CA VAL A 110 -9.37 8.20 15.60
C VAL A 110 -7.85 8.04 15.58
N GLU A 111 -7.14 8.76 14.71
CA GLU A 111 -5.69 8.67 14.63
C GLU A 111 -5.01 9.34 15.83
N PRO A 112 -4.06 8.67 16.51
CA PRO A 112 -3.45 9.22 17.72
C PRO A 112 -2.78 10.59 17.53
N ILE A 113 -2.10 10.80 16.40
CA ILE A 113 -1.46 12.08 16.06
C ILE A 113 -2.51 13.18 15.87
N THR A 114 -3.60 12.88 15.17
CA THR A 114 -4.72 13.81 14.97
C THR A 114 -5.36 14.19 16.29
N LYS A 115 -5.63 13.22 17.17
CA LYS A 115 -6.18 13.49 18.50
C LYS A 115 -5.29 14.46 19.28
N LYS A 116 -3.97 14.25 19.26
CA LYS A 116 -3.02 15.14 19.95
C LYS A 116 -2.99 16.54 19.36
N LEU A 117 -3.10 16.65 18.04
CA LEU A 117 -3.21 17.92 17.34
C LEU A 117 -4.47 18.68 17.78
N LEU A 118 -5.64 18.02 17.79
CA LEU A 118 -6.90 18.62 18.19
C LEU A 118 -6.90 19.06 19.67
N GLU A 119 -6.33 18.25 20.56
CA GLU A 119 -6.14 18.62 21.98
C GLU A 119 -5.32 19.92 22.12
N LEU A 120 -4.24 20.03 21.35
CA LEU A 120 -3.37 21.20 21.38
C LEU A 120 -4.02 22.44 20.74
N GLN A 121 -4.75 22.26 19.64
CA GLN A 121 -5.55 23.33 19.03
C GLN A 121 -6.59 23.89 19.99
N ASN A 122 -7.32 23.01 20.68
CA ASN A 122 -8.31 23.44 21.67
C ASN A 122 -7.64 24.23 22.81
N LYS A 123 -6.50 23.75 23.30
CA LYS A 123 -5.72 24.46 24.33
C LYS A 123 -5.28 25.85 23.89
N ILE A 124 -4.77 25.97 22.66
CA ILE A 124 -4.37 27.25 22.06
C ILE A 124 -5.59 28.16 21.91
N SER A 125 -6.68 27.66 21.36
CA SER A 125 -7.88 28.46 21.10
C SER A 125 -8.55 28.98 22.38
N LEU A 126 -8.62 28.16 23.42
CA LEU A 126 -9.08 28.60 24.75
C LEU A 126 -8.17 29.71 25.31
N THR A 127 -6.86 29.58 25.12
CA THR A 127 -5.87 30.55 25.63
C THR A 127 -5.87 31.87 24.85
N LEU A 128 -6.15 31.80 23.55
CA LEU A 128 -6.25 32.97 22.66
C LEU A 128 -7.63 33.65 22.74
N HIS A 129 -8.57 33.07 23.49
CA HIS A 129 -9.88 33.65 23.73
C HIS A 129 -9.76 34.88 24.64
N THR A 130 -10.48 35.95 24.32
CA THR A 130 -10.41 37.24 25.04
C THR A 130 -11.07 37.23 26.42
N GLU A 131 -11.62 36.09 26.85
CA GLU A 131 -12.23 35.91 28.16
C GLU A 131 -11.18 35.72 29.27
N ILE A 132 -9.94 35.38 28.90
CA ILE A 132 -8.84 35.33 29.86
C ILE A 132 -8.37 36.76 30.13
N PRO A 133 -8.22 37.16 31.41
CA PRO A 133 -7.62 38.43 31.75
C PRO A 133 -6.25 38.57 31.08
N VAL A 134 -6.06 39.63 30.30
CA VAL A 134 -4.80 39.93 29.60
C VAL A 134 -3.54 39.85 30.49
N PRO A 135 -3.55 40.19 31.79
CA PRO A 135 -2.40 40.00 32.67
C PRO A 135 -1.90 38.54 32.76
N ASP A 136 -2.82 37.57 32.69
CA ASP A 136 -2.55 36.14 32.85
C ASP A 136 -2.07 35.48 31.55
N PHE A 137 -2.12 36.21 30.43
CA PHE A 137 -1.68 35.70 29.13
C PHE A 137 -0.16 35.44 29.12
N ASN A 138 0.24 34.20 28.86
CA ASN A 138 1.63 33.77 28.76
C ASN A 138 2.05 33.61 27.29
N TYR A 139 2.77 34.60 26.77
CA TYR A 139 3.21 34.62 25.37
C TYR A 139 4.14 33.46 25.01
N ASP A 140 5.14 33.19 25.86
CA ASP A 140 6.18 32.18 25.58
C ASP A 140 5.60 30.77 25.59
N GLU A 141 4.65 30.52 26.49
CA GLU A 141 3.97 29.22 26.55
C GLU A 141 3.09 28.96 25.32
N VAL A 142 2.34 29.96 24.86
CA VAL A 142 1.55 29.86 23.62
C VAL A 142 2.46 29.68 22.41
N GLU A 143 3.63 30.33 22.38
CA GLU A 143 4.60 30.14 21.31
C GLU A 143 5.10 28.69 21.24
N ILE A 144 5.47 28.11 22.38
CA ILE A 144 5.87 26.71 22.46
C ILE A 144 4.75 25.78 21.94
N TRP A 145 3.49 26.05 22.30
CA TRP A 145 2.36 25.27 21.80
C TRP A 145 2.14 25.43 20.30
N LEU A 146 2.30 26.63 19.74
CA LEU A 146 2.18 26.86 18.29
C LEU A 146 3.27 26.12 17.52
N GLU A 147 4.50 26.09 18.04
CA GLU A 147 5.57 25.32 17.44
C GLU A 147 5.31 23.80 17.53
N ASP A 148 4.83 23.31 18.68
CA ASP A 148 4.46 21.91 18.87
C ASP A 148 3.27 21.52 17.95
N LEU A 149 2.32 22.44 17.72
CA LEU A 149 1.23 22.26 16.77
C LEU A 149 1.75 22.20 15.34
N HIS A 150 2.62 23.12 14.95
CA HIS A 150 3.26 23.13 13.64
C HIS A 150 4.00 21.80 13.39
N PHE A 151 4.71 21.28 14.40
CA PHE A 151 5.36 19.99 14.33
C PHE A 151 4.38 18.85 14.03
N LEU A 152 3.24 18.79 14.73
CA LEU A 152 2.19 17.78 14.47
C LEU A 152 1.58 17.92 13.06
N GLN A 153 1.32 19.14 12.60
CA GLN A 153 0.84 19.41 11.24
C GLN A 153 1.84 18.89 10.18
N GLN A 154 3.14 19.12 10.38
CA GLN A 154 4.18 18.60 9.47
C GLN A 154 4.23 17.07 9.47
N ILE A 155 4.05 16.44 10.63
CA ILE A 155 3.99 14.97 10.73
C ILE A 155 2.84 14.46 9.86
N ILE A 156 1.65 15.05 9.99
CA ILE A 156 0.47 14.64 9.21
C ILE A 156 0.74 14.77 7.71
N LEU A 157 1.13 15.96 7.25
CA LEU A 157 1.37 16.22 5.84
C LEU A 157 2.44 15.29 5.23
N LYS A 158 3.56 15.08 5.94
CA LYS A 158 4.67 14.25 5.43
C LYS A 158 4.35 12.76 5.49
N SER A 159 3.57 12.32 6.48
CA SER A 159 3.12 10.93 6.61
C SER A 159 2.14 10.57 5.51
N GLU A 160 1.17 11.45 5.23
CA GLU A 160 0.21 11.27 4.15
C GLU A 160 0.89 11.27 2.77
N TRP A 161 1.87 12.16 2.56
CA TRP A 161 2.67 12.13 1.33
C TRP A 161 3.46 10.81 1.18
N LYS A 162 3.94 10.24 2.29
CA LYS A 162 4.63 8.96 2.29
C LYS A 162 3.66 7.80 2.04
N ARG A 163 2.45 7.83 2.62
CA ARG A 163 1.36 6.88 2.34
C ARG A 163 1.03 6.84 0.85
N ILE A 164 0.77 7.99 0.23
CA ILE A 164 0.45 8.10 -1.21
C ILE A 164 1.55 7.43 -2.05
N LYS A 165 2.83 7.69 -1.73
CA LYS A 165 3.96 7.07 -2.44
C LYS A 165 4.05 5.56 -2.23
N GLU A 166 3.82 5.07 -1.01
CA GLU A 166 3.83 3.63 -0.72
C GLU A 166 2.64 2.91 -1.39
N GLU A 167 1.44 3.48 -1.36
CA GLU A 167 0.24 2.92 -2.00
C GLU A 167 0.36 2.88 -3.52
N ASN A 168 0.83 3.95 -4.15
CA ASN A 168 1.06 3.98 -5.60
C ASN A 168 2.11 2.95 -6.04
N LYS A 169 3.18 2.77 -5.25
CA LYS A 169 4.19 1.75 -5.55
C LYS A 169 3.65 0.33 -5.37
N LYS A 170 2.79 0.12 -4.37
CA LYS A 170 2.23 -1.18 -4.05
C LYS A 170 1.05 -1.57 -4.95
N GLY A 171 0.34 -0.59 -5.51
CA GLY A 171 -0.94 -0.80 -6.21
C GLY A 171 -2.08 -1.20 -5.26
N SER A 172 -1.97 -0.90 -3.97
CA SER A 172 -3.01 -1.20 -2.98
C SER A 172 -2.93 -0.25 -1.80
N GLU A 173 -4.03 -0.12 -1.05
CA GLU A 173 -4.06 0.62 0.21
C GLU A 173 -3.10 -0.01 1.26
N ILE A 174 -2.55 0.83 2.13
CA ILE A 174 -1.75 0.38 3.29
C ILE A 174 -2.64 0.11 4.50
N THR A 175 -2.19 -0.76 5.40
CA THR A 175 -2.93 -1.07 6.61
C THR A 175 -2.81 0.06 7.65
N ASN A 176 -3.77 0.15 8.57
CA ASN A 176 -3.71 1.12 9.69
C ASN A 176 -2.45 0.97 10.53
N GLN A 177 -1.99 -0.26 10.76
CA GLN A 177 -0.72 -0.52 11.45
C GLN A 177 0.45 0.10 10.70
N ARG A 178 0.51 -0.10 9.37
CA ARG A 178 1.56 0.48 8.54
C ARG A 178 1.49 2.00 8.52
N MET A 179 0.29 2.57 8.51
CA MET A 179 0.13 4.02 8.60
C MET A 179 0.64 4.57 9.93
N ASN A 180 0.35 3.90 11.05
CA ASN A 180 0.89 4.27 12.35
C ASN A 180 2.43 4.21 12.39
N GLU A 181 3.04 3.17 11.81
CA GLU A 181 4.50 3.09 11.66
C GLU A 181 5.05 4.27 10.84
N ILE A 182 4.35 4.67 9.77
CA ILE A 182 4.74 5.83 8.96
C ILE A 182 4.74 7.10 9.82
N PHE A 183 3.67 7.35 10.57
CA PHE A 183 3.56 8.50 11.47
C PHE A 183 4.71 8.56 12.48
N MET A 184 4.97 7.46 13.19
CA MET A 184 6.01 7.41 14.22
C MET A 184 7.42 7.62 13.64
N ASN A 185 7.69 7.01 12.49
CA ASN A 185 8.97 7.17 11.81
C ASN A 185 9.18 8.60 11.29
N VAL A 186 8.13 9.23 10.77
CA VAL A 186 8.18 10.62 10.30
C VAL A 186 8.38 11.56 11.48
N ALA A 187 7.63 11.39 12.57
CA ALA A 187 7.75 12.22 13.77
C ALA A 187 9.15 12.19 14.36
N LYS A 188 9.70 10.99 14.59
CA LYS A 188 11.07 10.80 15.10
C LYS A 188 12.13 11.40 14.17
N LYS A 189 11.90 11.37 12.85
CA LYS A 189 12.82 11.94 11.86
C LYS A 189 12.79 13.47 11.82
N ILE A 190 11.64 14.09 12.05
CA ILE A 190 11.52 15.56 12.02
C ILE A 190 12.19 16.16 13.26
N ASP A 191 11.80 15.71 14.45
CA ASP A 191 12.34 16.19 15.73
C ASP A 191 12.12 15.11 16.80
N GLY A 192 13.17 14.34 17.08
CA GLY A 192 13.12 13.26 18.07
C GLY A 192 12.89 13.76 19.49
N VAL A 193 13.34 14.98 19.83
CA VAL A 193 13.19 15.55 21.17
C VAL A 193 11.74 15.97 21.39
N ARG A 194 11.12 16.68 20.43
CA ARG A 194 9.69 17.01 20.50
C ARG A 194 8.80 15.77 20.45
N TYR A 195 9.18 14.77 19.66
CA TYR A 195 8.48 13.49 19.61
C TYR A 195 8.36 12.83 20.99
N GLU A 196 9.46 12.78 21.75
CA GLU A 196 9.47 12.25 23.11
C GLU A 196 8.74 13.18 24.09
N LYS A 197 8.97 14.49 24.03
CA LYS A 197 8.30 15.51 24.86
C LYS A 197 6.77 15.43 24.77
N LEU A 198 6.24 15.20 23.57
CA LEU A 198 4.80 15.12 23.32
C LEU A 198 4.18 13.77 23.68
N GLY A 199 4.97 12.79 24.12
CA GLY A 199 4.50 11.47 24.54
C GLY A 199 4.00 10.60 23.40
N LEU A 200 4.46 10.86 22.17
CA LEU A 200 3.99 10.14 20.97
C LEU A 200 4.47 8.67 20.94
N ASN A 201 5.51 8.35 21.69
CA ASN A 201 6.03 6.99 21.88
C ASN A 201 5.12 6.07 22.72
N GLN A 202 4.24 6.65 23.53
CA GLN A 202 3.30 5.92 24.39
C GLN A 202 1.92 5.73 23.76
N MET A 203 1.70 6.26 22.55
CA MET A 203 0.44 6.09 21.85
C MET A 203 0.35 4.65 21.35
N ASN A 204 -0.54 3.87 21.95
CA ASN A 204 -0.84 2.53 21.47
C ASN A 204 -1.26 2.62 20.00
N PRO A 205 -0.72 1.75 19.12
CA PRO A 205 -1.33 1.51 17.82
C PRO A 205 -2.81 1.23 18.04
N LEU A 206 -3.66 1.62 17.09
CA LEU A 206 -5.10 1.35 17.17
C LEU A 206 -5.37 -0.15 17.39
N ASP A 207 -5.47 -0.54 18.66
CA ASP A 207 -5.81 -1.88 19.11
C ASP A 207 -7.28 -2.10 18.79
N GLY A 208 -7.58 -2.82 17.69
CA GLY A 208 -8.93 -3.37 17.53
C GLY A 208 -9.57 -3.37 16.15
N VAL A 209 -8.92 -2.97 15.06
CA VAL A 209 -9.44 -3.33 13.73
C VAL A 209 -8.90 -4.71 13.39
N ASN A 210 -9.69 -5.74 13.71
CA ASN A 210 -9.52 -7.13 13.30
C ASN A 210 -8.84 -7.19 11.92
N LYS A 211 -7.71 -7.90 11.82
CA LYS A 211 -7.17 -8.32 10.51
C LYS A 211 -8.35 -8.83 9.70
N THR A 212 -8.75 -8.06 8.68
CA THR A 212 -9.97 -8.34 7.93
C THR A 212 -9.87 -9.77 7.42
N ALA A 213 -10.97 -10.51 7.46
CA ALA A 213 -11.03 -11.90 7.00
C ALA A 213 -10.46 -12.10 5.58
N GLU A 214 -10.37 -11.02 4.80
CA GLU A 214 -9.69 -10.94 3.52
C GLU A 214 -8.16 -11.10 3.59
N GLU A 215 -7.44 -10.45 4.52
CA GLU A 215 -5.99 -10.62 4.66
C GLU A 215 -5.62 -12.07 5.02
N GLN A 216 -6.43 -12.72 5.87
CA GLN A 216 -6.27 -14.14 6.18
C GLN A 216 -6.60 -15.04 4.98
N LYS A 217 -7.61 -14.70 4.17
CA LYS A 217 -7.95 -15.45 2.93
C LYS A 217 -6.85 -15.35 1.89
N VAL A 218 -6.29 -14.16 1.68
CA VAL A 218 -5.20 -13.91 0.72
C VAL A 218 -3.95 -14.70 1.12
N SER A 219 -3.56 -14.68 2.40
CA SER A 219 -2.43 -15.46 2.92
C SER A 219 -2.57 -16.98 2.69
N LYS A 220 -3.77 -17.55 2.95
CA LYS A 220 -4.02 -18.98 2.71
C LYS A 220 -3.92 -19.36 1.23
N LYS A 221 -4.38 -18.50 0.32
CA LYS A 221 -4.33 -18.74 -1.14
C LYS A 221 -2.89 -18.83 -1.66
N TYR A 222 -1.98 -17.98 -1.16
CA TYR A 222 -0.57 -18.02 -1.55
C TYR A 222 0.18 -19.26 -1.05
N LYS A 223 -0.19 -19.81 0.12
CA LYS A 223 0.38 -21.07 0.60
C LYS A 223 0.07 -22.25 -0.33
N TYR A 224 -1.17 -22.34 -0.83
CA TYR A 224 -1.55 -23.39 -1.77
C TYR A 224 -0.82 -23.26 -3.10
N LEU A 225 -0.76 -22.04 -3.66
CA LEU A 225 -0.04 -21.77 -4.90
C LEU A 225 1.45 -22.14 -4.80
N HIS A 226 2.08 -21.82 -3.66
CA HIS A 226 3.48 -22.17 -3.43
C HIS A 226 3.72 -23.69 -3.37
N TRP A 227 2.76 -24.45 -2.82
CA TRP A 227 2.83 -25.91 -2.77
C TRP A 227 2.67 -26.52 -4.17
N VAL A 228 1.73 -26.00 -4.97
CA VAL A 228 1.55 -26.40 -6.38
C VAL A 228 2.81 -26.14 -7.20
N ILE A 229 3.44 -24.97 -7.05
CA ILE A 229 4.70 -24.64 -7.74
C ILE A 229 5.83 -25.61 -7.35
N LYS A 230 5.95 -25.98 -6.06
CA LYS A 230 6.95 -26.95 -5.61
C LYS A 230 6.70 -28.36 -6.17
N ALA A 231 5.46 -28.83 -6.17
CA ALA A 231 5.10 -30.11 -6.77
C ALA A 231 5.43 -30.14 -8.26
N TYR A 232 5.18 -29.04 -8.98
CA TYR A 232 5.54 -28.90 -10.38
C TYR A 232 7.04 -28.88 -10.64
N ALA A 233 7.80 -28.14 -9.84
CA ALA A 233 9.26 -28.13 -9.97
C ALA A 233 9.87 -29.53 -9.75
N LEU A 234 9.28 -30.32 -8.84
CA LEU A 234 9.68 -31.70 -8.58
C LEU A 234 9.37 -32.61 -9.77
N LEU A 235 8.16 -32.51 -10.35
CA LEU A 235 7.78 -33.24 -11.57
C LEU A 235 8.70 -32.89 -12.76
N ALA A 236 8.97 -31.61 -12.98
CA ALA A 236 9.90 -31.18 -14.03
C ALA A 236 11.31 -31.74 -13.81
N GLY A 237 11.80 -31.75 -12.55
CA GLY A 237 13.07 -32.38 -12.19
C GLY A 237 13.11 -33.88 -12.51
N LEU A 238 12.02 -34.61 -12.23
CA LEU A 238 11.91 -36.04 -12.56
C LEU A 238 11.96 -36.29 -14.07
N VAL A 239 11.31 -35.43 -14.87
CA VAL A 239 11.37 -35.52 -16.35
C VAL A 239 12.81 -35.33 -16.83
N VAL A 240 13.51 -34.29 -16.36
CA VAL A 240 14.91 -34.02 -16.73
C VAL A 240 15.85 -35.16 -16.33
N ILE A 241 15.68 -35.71 -15.12
CA ILE A 241 16.45 -36.87 -14.65
C ILE A 241 16.20 -38.07 -15.56
N ASN A 242 14.96 -38.33 -15.95
CA ASN A 242 14.66 -39.44 -16.86
C ASN A 242 15.30 -39.24 -18.24
N THR A 243 15.26 -38.02 -18.79
CA THR A 243 15.94 -37.72 -20.07
C THR A 243 17.45 -37.88 -19.97
N LEU A 244 18.06 -37.58 -18.82
CA LEU A 244 19.49 -37.83 -18.59
C LEU A 244 19.78 -39.33 -18.48
N LEU A 245 18.95 -40.09 -17.77
CA LEU A 245 19.13 -41.54 -17.60
C LEU A 245 18.98 -42.29 -18.93
N SER A 246 18.03 -41.89 -19.78
CA SER A 246 17.87 -42.49 -21.12
C SER A 246 19.10 -42.27 -22.00
N PHE A 247 19.82 -41.16 -21.82
CA PHE A 247 21.11 -40.91 -22.50
C PHE A 247 22.19 -41.94 -22.14
N PHE A 248 22.13 -42.53 -20.94
CA PHE A 248 23.03 -43.60 -20.49
C PHE A 248 22.47 -45.01 -20.75
N GLY A 249 21.36 -45.14 -21.50
CA GLY A 249 20.69 -46.41 -21.76
C GLY A 249 19.93 -46.96 -20.56
N ILE A 250 19.73 -46.16 -19.52
CA ILE A 250 18.98 -46.53 -18.31
C ILE A 250 17.56 -45.97 -18.45
N ASN A 251 16.66 -46.76 -19.02
CA ASN A 251 15.25 -46.36 -19.13
C ASN A 251 14.48 -46.67 -17.84
N GLY A 252 14.44 -45.71 -16.92
CA GLY A 252 13.66 -45.82 -15.69
C GLY A 252 12.15 -46.01 -15.91
N PHE A 253 11.63 -45.60 -17.08
CA PHE A 253 10.23 -45.75 -17.48
C PHE A 253 9.90 -47.03 -18.25
N ASN A 254 10.88 -47.93 -18.50
CA ASN A 254 10.59 -49.23 -19.12
C ASN A 254 9.60 -50.08 -18.29
N ALA A 255 9.43 -49.78 -17.00
CA ALA A 255 8.41 -50.38 -16.14
C ALA A 255 6.96 -49.92 -16.45
N LEU A 256 6.78 -48.83 -17.21
CA LEU A 256 5.46 -48.22 -17.51
C LEU A 256 4.97 -48.47 -18.95
N GLY A 257 5.76 -49.14 -19.80
CA GLY A 257 5.19 -50.07 -20.79
C GLY A 257 4.93 -49.61 -22.24
N SER A 258 5.34 -48.42 -22.72
CA SER A 258 5.48 -48.20 -24.18
C SER A 258 6.34 -46.97 -24.56
N GLU A 259 7.04 -47.05 -25.70
CA GLU A 259 7.83 -45.94 -26.29
C GLU A 259 6.96 -44.72 -26.64
N GLU A 260 5.67 -44.95 -26.88
CA GLU A 260 4.68 -43.91 -27.15
C GLU A 260 4.33 -43.10 -25.91
N ILE A 261 4.27 -43.75 -24.73
CA ILE A 261 4.04 -43.08 -23.44
C ILE A 261 5.22 -42.16 -23.11
N GLU A 262 6.45 -42.56 -23.44
CA GLU A 262 7.65 -41.74 -23.22
C GLU A 262 7.63 -40.46 -24.07
N LYS A 263 7.30 -40.57 -25.37
CA LYS A 263 7.15 -39.40 -26.25
C LYS A 263 6.02 -38.48 -25.79
N LEU A 264 4.91 -39.05 -25.31
CA LEU A 264 3.77 -38.28 -24.80
C LEU A 264 4.14 -37.51 -23.51
N ILE A 265 4.81 -38.16 -22.56
CA ILE A 265 5.27 -37.53 -21.30
C ILE A 265 6.27 -36.42 -21.60
N THR A 266 7.20 -36.64 -22.53
CA THR A 266 8.24 -35.66 -22.86
C THR A 266 7.64 -34.43 -23.56
N MET A 267 6.70 -34.64 -24.50
CA MET A 267 6.02 -33.55 -25.22
C MET A 267 5.07 -32.78 -24.30
N ALA A 268 4.34 -33.48 -23.42
CA ALA A 268 3.52 -32.87 -22.39
C ALA A 268 4.37 -32.06 -21.40
N GLY A 269 5.51 -32.60 -20.95
CA GLY A 269 6.47 -31.91 -20.09
C GLY A 269 6.99 -30.62 -20.71
N PHE A 270 7.41 -30.67 -21.99
CA PHE A 270 7.91 -29.50 -22.72
C PHE A 270 6.85 -28.41 -22.90
N LEU A 271 5.65 -28.79 -23.38
CA LEU A 271 4.53 -27.86 -23.53
C LEU A 271 4.11 -27.27 -22.18
N PHE A 272 4.15 -28.05 -21.12
CA PHE A 272 3.81 -27.58 -19.77
C PHE A 272 4.85 -26.62 -19.21
N THR A 273 6.15 -26.85 -19.42
CA THR A 273 7.20 -25.89 -19.04
C THR A 273 7.11 -24.59 -19.82
N MET A 274 6.85 -24.65 -21.13
CA MET A 274 6.78 -23.45 -21.99
C MET A 274 5.51 -22.64 -21.73
N LEU A 275 4.36 -23.29 -21.53
CA LEU A 275 3.07 -22.60 -21.40
C LEU A 275 2.66 -22.32 -19.95
N GLY A 276 3.07 -23.17 -19.00
CA GLY A 276 2.66 -23.07 -17.59
C GLY A 276 3.62 -22.27 -16.71
N LEU A 277 4.93 -22.43 -16.88
CA LEU A 277 5.93 -21.84 -15.98
C LEU A 277 6.45 -20.47 -16.43
N ILE A 278 6.61 -20.25 -17.74
CA ILE A 278 7.13 -18.98 -18.26
C ILE A 278 6.28 -17.77 -17.84
N PRO A 279 4.94 -17.78 -17.97
CA PRO A 279 4.12 -16.63 -17.56
C PRO A 279 4.19 -16.34 -16.06
N ILE A 280 4.32 -17.38 -15.23
CA ILE A 280 4.42 -17.25 -13.76
C ILE A 280 5.79 -16.68 -13.36
N ILE A 281 6.86 -17.10 -14.04
CA ILE A 281 8.21 -16.58 -13.82
C ILE A 281 8.29 -15.10 -14.24
N GLU A 282 7.69 -14.74 -15.39
CA GLU A 282 7.60 -13.35 -15.83
C GLU A 282 6.80 -12.46 -14.87
N GLU A 283 5.65 -12.94 -14.37
CA GLU A 283 4.82 -12.22 -13.39
C GLU A 283 5.63 -11.97 -12.10
N LYS A 284 6.39 -12.96 -11.63
CA LYS A 284 7.23 -12.81 -10.42
C LYS A 284 8.42 -11.88 -10.61
N TYR A 285 8.97 -11.77 -11.83
CA TYR A 285 10.08 -10.88 -12.13
C TYR A 285 9.63 -9.43 -12.34
N LYS A 286 8.41 -9.18 -12.85
CA LYS A 286 7.85 -7.82 -12.97
C LYS A 286 7.67 -7.13 -11.61
N TYR A 287 7.32 -7.87 -10.55
CA TYR A 287 7.16 -7.32 -9.20
C TYR A 287 8.47 -7.05 -8.44
N LYS A 288 9.65 -7.36 -9.03
CA LYS A 288 10.96 -7.20 -8.38
C LYS A 288 11.80 -6.03 -8.94
N LYS A 289 11.30 -5.33 -9.96
CA LYS A 289 11.84 -4.04 -10.43
C LYS A 289 11.02 -2.89 -9.85
#